data_AF-A0A1Z1WRK5-F1
#
_entry.id   AF-A0A1Z1WRK5-F1
#
_cell.length_a   1.000
_cell.length_b   1.000
_cell.length_c   1.000
_cell.angle_alpha   90.00
_cell.angle_beta   90.00
_cell.angle_gamma   90.00
#
_symmetry.space_group_name_H-M   'P 1'
#
loop_
_entity.id
_entity.type
_entity.pdbx_description
1 polymer ?
#
loop_
_entity_poly.entity_id
_entity_poly.type
_entity_poly.pdbx_seq_one_letter_code
_entity_poly.pdbx_strand_id
1 'polypeptide(L)'
;MQRSFVRDEFRRAQLAIAALFCVLGFQYATWAARLPALKSRLDLSEAELGLLLMACGVGAAASFPLVAALTRRWGSRRLALVSALFLGVLLLALAAAPNYRPPSSSCAPTAWASAV
;
A
#
# COMPACT_ATOMS: atom_id res chain seq x y z
N MET A 1 24.72 28.57 17.64
CA MET A 1 23.94 27.42 18.16
C MET A 1 22.76 27.02 17.24
N GLN A 2 22.84 27.24 15.91
CA GLN A 2 21.74 26.94 14.95
C GLN A 2 21.96 25.69 14.07
N ARG A 3 23.18 25.11 14.03
CA ARG A 3 23.51 23.96 13.16
C ARG A 3 22.97 22.60 13.65
N SER A 4 22.59 22.46 14.93
CA SER A 4 22.03 21.22 15.47
C SER A 4 20.58 20.99 15.02
N PHE A 5 19.73 22.01 15.15
CA PHE A 5 18.30 21.92 14.83
C PHE A 5 18.04 21.48 13.38
N VAL A 6 18.82 22.01 12.42
CA VAL A 6 18.72 21.65 11.00
C VAL A 6 19.10 20.19 10.75
N ARG A 7 20.13 19.66 11.44
CA ARG A 7 20.52 18.24 11.32
C ARG A 7 19.47 17.31 11.91
N ASP A 8 18.82 17.73 13.01
CA ASP A 8 17.75 16.96 13.64
C ASP A 8 16.50 16.92 12.75
N GLU A 9 16.13 18.04 12.12
CA GLU A 9 15.04 18.08 11.14
C GLU A 9 15.34 17.20 9.91
N PHE A 10 16.55 17.28 9.36
CA PHE A 10 16.94 16.46 8.22
C PHE A 10 16.94 14.97 8.56
N ARG A 11 17.48 14.61 9.74
CA ARG A 11 17.50 13.22 10.23
C ARG A 11 16.09 12.69 10.49
N ARG A 12 15.19 13.51 11.05
CA ARG A 12 13.77 13.18 11.24
C ARG A 12 13.06 12.99 9.91
N ALA A 13 13.31 13.86 8.92
CA ALA A 13 12.75 13.71 7.58
C ALA A 13 13.25 12.43 6.89
N GLN A 14 14.53 12.12 7.02
CA GLN A 14 15.13 10.93 6.43
C GLN A 14 14.58 9.63 7.07
N LEU A 15 14.42 9.61 8.40
CA LEU A 15 13.75 8.53 9.13
C LEU A 15 12.29 8.38 8.71
N ALA A 16 11.56 9.48 8.54
CA ALA A 16 10.17 9.46 8.09
C ALA A 16 10.05 8.87 6.68
N ILE A 17 10.92 9.28 5.74
CA ILE A 17 10.95 8.75 4.38
C ILE A 17 11.34 7.26 4.38
N ALA A 18 12.33 6.87 5.18
CA ALA A 18 12.74 5.47 5.32
C ALA A 18 11.61 4.59 5.85
N ALA A 19 10.89 5.05 6.88
CA ALA A 19 9.71 4.36 7.42
C ALA A 19 8.61 4.25 6.36
N LEU A 20 8.34 5.33 5.62
CA LEU A 20 7.36 5.36 4.52
C LEU A 20 7.68 4.30 3.45
N PHE A 21 8.93 4.24 2.99
CA PHE A 21 9.37 3.23 2.01
C PHE A 21 9.30 1.81 2.56
N CYS A 22 9.68 1.61 3.83
CA CYS A 22 9.63 0.30 4.48
C CYS A 22 8.20 -0.23 4.53
N VAL A 23 7.26 0.60 4.98
CA VAL A 23 5.84 0.26 5.01
C VAL A 23 5.28 0.03 3.62
N LEU A 24 5.59 0.90 2.66
CA LEU A 24 5.11 0.76 1.29
C LEU A 24 5.60 -0.56 0.67
N GLY A 25 6.85 -0.93 0.94
CA GLY A 25 7.41 -2.23 0.56
C GLY A 25 6.67 -3.40 1.23
N PHE A 26 6.36 -3.29 2.53
CA PHE A 26 5.61 -4.30 3.27
C PHE A 26 4.18 -4.50 2.72
N GLN A 27 3.52 -3.39 2.37
CA GLN A 27 2.19 -3.40 1.76
C GLN A 27 2.23 -4.08 0.38
N TYR A 28 3.20 -3.73 -0.46
CA TYR A 28 3.38 -4.34 -1.77
C TYR A 28 3.71 -5.83 -1.67
N ALA A 29 4.59 -6.22 -0.75
CA ALA A 29 4.92 -7.63 -0.51
C ALA A 29 3.70 -8.43 -0.05
N THR A 30 2.87 -7.86 0.83
CA THR A 30 1.62 -8.47 1.29
C THR A 30 0.63 -8.66 0.15
N TRP A 31 0.46 -7.65 -0.71
CA TRP A 31 -0.41 -7.74 -1.89
C TRP A 31 0.11 -8.76 -2.90
N ALA A 32 1.41 -8.71 -3.22
CA ALA A 32 2.05 -9.63 -4.16
C ALA A 32 1.95 -11.09 -3.69
N ALA A 33 2.07 -11.36 -2.39
CA ALA A 33 1.89 -12.69 -1.82
C ALA A 33 0.44 -13.22 -1.94
N ARG A 34 -0.55 -12.32 -2.08
CA ARG A 34 -1.97 -12.67 -2.25
C ARG A 34 -2.40 -12.82 -3.70
N LEU A 35 -1.61 -12.36 -4.68
CA LEU A 35 -1.93 -12.53 -6.11
C LEU A 35 -2.27 -13.98 -6.52
N PRO A 36 -1.53 -15.01 -6.07
CA PRO A 36 -1.83 -16.40 -6.39
C PRO A 36 -3.17 -16.86 -5.80
N ALA A 37 -3.52 -16.37 -4.60
CA ALA A 37 -4.81 -16.65 -3.98
C ALA A 37 -5.95 -15.91 -4.71
N LEU A 38 -5.71 -14.71 -5.26
CA LEU A 38 -6.68 -14.03 -6.13
C LEU A 38 -6.94 -14.81 -7.42
N LYS A 39 -5.89 -15.35 -8.05
CA LYS A 39 -6.03 -16.23 -9.23
C LYS A 39 -6.93 -17.43 -8.94
N SER A 40 -6.71 -18.12 -7.81
CA SER A 40 -7.51 -19.31 -7.45
C SER A 40 -8.91 -18.99 -6.91
N ARG A 41 -9.15 -17.77 -6.41
CA ARG A 41 -10.46 -17.32 -5.91
C ARG A 41 -11.40 -16.87 -7.02
N LEU A 42 -10.87 -16.23 -8.06
CA LEU A 42 -11.67 -15.73 -9.19
C LEU A 42 -11.69 -16.70 -10.39
N ASP A 43 -11.04 -17.86 -10.28
CA ASP A 43 -10.93 -18.86 -11.35
C ASP A 43 -10.42 -18.27 -12.69
N LEU A 44 -9.55 -17.26 -12.60
CA LEU A 44 -9.07 -16.48 -13.73
C LEU A 44 -7.97 -17.22 -14.51
N SER A 45 -8.07 -17.14 -15.83
CA SER A 45 -7.03 -17.63 -16.75
C SER A 45 -5.71 -16.88 -16.54
N GLU A 46 -4.57 -17.52 -16.83
CA GLU A 46 -3.24 -16.90 -16.76
C GLU A 46 -3.15 -15.62 -17.60
N ALA A 47 -3.91 -15.57 -18.71
CA ALA A 47 -3.99 -14.39 -19.58
C ALA A 47 -4.66 -13.19 -18.89
N GLU A 48 -5.70 -13.42 -18.08
CA GLU A 48 -6.43 -12.34 -17.39
C GLU A 48 -5.62 -11.77 -16.24
N LEU A 49 -4.87 -12.62 -15.52
CA LEU A 49 -3.92 -12.15 -14.50
C LEU A 49 -2.85 -11.24 -15.13
N GLY A 50 -2.34 -11.62 -16.30
CA GLY A 50 -1.41 -10.79 -17.07
C GLY A 50 -2.03 -9.46 -17.51
N LEU A 51 -3.30 -9.46 -17.93
CA LEU A 51 -4.03 -8.26 -18.31
C LEU A 51 -4.28 -7.33 -17.11
N LEU A 52 -4.63 -7.89 -15.95
CA LEU A 52 -4.76 -7.16 -14.68
C LEU A 52 -3.45 -6.49 -14.26
N LEU A 53 -2.33 -7.20 -14.40
CA LEU A 53 -0.99 -6.65 -14.15
C LEU A 53 -0.64 -5.52 -15.13
N MET A 54 -0.98 -5.68 -16.41
CA MET A 54 -0.82 -4.63 -17.41
C MET A 54 -1.68 -3.41 -17.10
N ALA A 55 -2.95 -3.60 -16.73
CA ALA A 55 -3.83 -2.52 -16.32
C ALA A 55 -3.31 -1.80 -15.06
N CYS A 56 -2.79 -2.53 -14.07
CA CYS A 56 -2.11 -1.94 -12.92
C CYS A 56 -0.88 -1.14 -13.33
N GLY A 57 -0.06 -1.64 -14.26
CA GLY A 57 1.11 -0.94 -14.78
C GLY A 57 0.73 0.36 -15.49
N VAL A 58 -0.31 0.34 -16.33
CA VAL A 58 -0.83 1.54 -17.02
C VAL A 58 -1.42 2.53 -16.02
N GLY A 59 -2.18 2.07 -15.03
CA GLY A 59 -2.70 2.90 -13.94
C GLY A 59 -1.59 3.57 -13.13
N ALA A 60 -0.51 2.84 -12.82
CA ALA A 60 0.67 3.41 -12.16
C ALA A 60 1.37 4.46 -13.05
N ALA A 61 1.54 4.16 -14.34
CA ALA A 61 2.11 5.10 -15.31
C ALA A 61 1.30 6.40 -15.41
N ALA A 62 -0.02 6.32 -15.42
CA ALA A 62 -0.92 7.47 -15.41
C ALA A 62 -0.91 8.22 -14.07
N SER A 63 -0.62 7.53 -12.97
CA SER A 63 -0.59 8.13 -11.63
C SER A 63 0.66 8.99 -11.41
N PHE A 64 1.81 8.65 -12.00
CA PHE A 64 3.03 9.46 -11.85
C PHE A 64 2.88 10.95 -12.24
N PRO A 65 2.35 11.31 -13.43
CA PRO A 65 2.13 12.71 -13.78
C PRO A 65 1.05 13.37 -12.90
N LEU A 66 0.05 12.61 -12.46
CA LEU A 66 -0.99 13.11 -11.55
C LEU A 66 -0.40 13.49 -10.18
N VAL A 67 0.45 12.64 -9.62
CA VAL A 67 1.19 12.91 -8.38
C VAL A 67 2.13 14.10 -8.55
N ALA A 68 2.82 14.21 -9.69
CA ALA A 68 3.68 15.35 -9.98
C ALA A 68 2.90 16.67 -10.05
N ALA A 69 1.72 16.67 -10.69
CA ALA A 69 0.84 17.82 -10.76
C ALA A 69 0.26 18.20 -9.39
N LEU A 70 -0.16 17.21 -8.58
CA LEU A 70 -0.65 17.44 -7.21
C LEU A 70 0.44 17.99 -6.31
N THR A 71 1.66 17.45 -6.39
CA THR A 71 2.82 17.92 -5.61
C THR A 71 3.15 19.38 -5.93
N ARG A 72 3.08 19.76 -7.21
CA ARG A 72 3.28 21.16 -7.65
C ARG A 72 2.22 22.12 -7.12
N ARG A 73 0.97 21.65 -6.98
CA ARG A 73 -0.18 22.47 -6.55
C ARG A 73 -0.33 22.56 -5.03
N TRP A 74 -0.04 21.49 -4.29
CA TRP A 74 -0.32 21.36 -2.84
C TRP A 74 0.95 21.42 -1.97
N GLY A 75 2.13 21.32 -2.59
CA GLY A 75 3.42 21.28 -1.91
C GLY A 75 3.76 19.90 -1.35
N SER A 76 5.04 19.52 -1.44
CA SER A 76 5.57 18.21 -1.00
C SER A 76 5.24 17.87 0.46
N ARG A 77 5.24 18.87 1.35
CA ARG A 77 5.06 18.67 2.79
C ARG A 77 3.67 18.16 3.17
N ARG A 78 2.61 18.66 2.52
CA ARG A 78 1.24 18.20 2.78
C ARG A 78 1.02 16.80 2.22
N LEU A 79 1.55 16.55 1.03
CA LEU A 79 1.41 15.24 0.37
C LEU A 79 2.14 14.13 1.15
N ALA A 80 3.32 14.42 1.70
CA ALA A 80 4.07 13.51 2.55
C ALA A 80 3.36 13.22 3.90
N LEU A 81 2.70 14.21 4.48
CA LEU A 81 1.90 14.02 5.70
C LEU A 81 0.65 13.16 5.43
N VAL A 82 -0.04 13.43 4.34
CA VAL A 82 -1.22 12.65 3.93
C VAL A 82 -0.83 11.20 3.63
N SER A 83 0.27 10.97 2.91
CA SER A 83 0.73 9.61 2.63
C SER A 83 1.18 8.87 3.90
N ALA A 84 1.87 9.54 4.82
CA ALA A 84 2.24 8.97 6.10
C ALA A 84 1.03 8.61 6.97
N LEU A 85 0.00 9.47 7.01
CA LEU A 85 -1.24 9.21 7.73
C LEU A 85 -1.99 8.04 7.12
N PHE A 86 -2.10 8.02 5.79
CA PHE A 86 -2.77 6.95 5.05
C PHE A 86 -2.06 5.60 5.26
N LEU A 87 -0.73 5.58 5.23
CA LEU A 87 0.08 4.41 5.55
C LEU A 87 -0.12 3.96 7.01
N GLY A 88 -0.16 4.89 7.96
CA GLY A 88 -0.38 4.57 9.37
C GLY A 88 -1.75 3.94 9.61
N VAL A 89 -2.79 4.47 8.98
CA VAL A 89 -4.15 3.90 9.01
C VAL A 89 -4.18 2.53 8.35
N LEU A 90 -3.48 2.35 7.23
CA LEU A 90 -3.40 1.08 6.54
C LEU A 90 -2.66 0.01 7.37
N LEU A 91 -1.58 0.39 8.06
CA LEU A 91 -0.91 -0.49 9.03
C LEU A 91 -1.81 -0.84 10.20
N LEU A 92 -2.55 0.12 10.74
CA LEU A 92 -3.51 -0.12 11.80
C LEU A 92 -4.62 -1.08 11.33
N ALA A 93 -5.10 -0.92 10.09
CA ALA A 93 -6.07 -1.83 9.50
C ALA A 93 -5.48 -3.24 9.28
N LEU A 94 -4.20 -3.34 8.88
CA LEU A 94 -3.50 -4.62 8.73
C LEU A 94 -3.22 -5.29 10.09
N ALA A 95 -2.85 -4.51 11.11
CA ALA A 95 -2.59 -5.01 12.46
C ALA A 95 -3.87 -5.36 13.21
N ALA A 96 -4.96 -4.62 12.94
CA ALA A 96 -6.30 -4.93 13.41
C ALA A 96 -6.96 -6.05 12.62
N ALA A 97 -6.32 -6.58 11.55
CA ALA A 97 -6.80 -7.77 10.86
C ALA A 97 -6.83 -8.91 11.89
N PRO A 98 -8.02 -9.29 12.39
CA PRO A 98 -8.12 -10.27 13.43
C PRO A 98 -7.62 -11.57 12.85
N ASN A 99 -6.70 -12.21 13.58
CA ASN A 99 -6.27 -13.57 13.30
C ASN A 99 -7.49 -14.42 12.98
N TYR A 100 -7.48 -15.00 11.77
CA TYR A 100 -8.42 -16.02 11.37
C TYR A 100 -8.29 -17.16 12.40
N ARG A 101 -9.31 -17.34 13.23
CA ARG A 101 -9.52 -18.60 13.93
C ARG A 101 -10.10 -19.52 12.86
N PRO A 102 -9.41 -20.57 12.39
CA PRO A 102 -10.01 -21.47 11.41
C PRO A 102 -11.25 -22.12 12.05
N PRO A 103 -12.47 -21.89 11.53
CA PRO A 103 -13.58 -22.74 11.89
C PRO A 103 -13.38 -24.06 11.15
N SER A 104 -13.43 -25.16 11.91
CA SER A 104 -13.48 -26.52 11.41
C SER A 104 -14.46 -26.63 10.25
N SER A 105 -13.96 -27.09 9.10
CA SER A 105 -14.69 -27.79 8.03
C SER A 105 -16.12 -27.34 7.70
N SER A 106 -16.26 -26.82 6.48
CA SER A 106 -17.50 -26.80 5.68
C SER A 106 -18.36 -25.54 5.81
N CYS A 107 -18.70 -24.94 4.66
CA CYS A 107 -19.49 -23.72 4.45
C CYS A 107 -18.75 -22.40 4.75
N ALA A 108 -18.75 -21.36 3.91
CA ALA A 108 -19.41 -21.08 2.65
C ALA A 108 -18.68 -19.89 1.95
N PRO A 109 -18.89 -19.69 0.64
CA PRO A 109 -18.06 -18.88 -0.26
C PRO A 109 -18.27 -17.35 -0.19
N THR A 110 -18.75 -16.79 0.93
CA THR A 110 -19.26 -15.40 0.99
C THR A 110 -18.40 -14.41 1.78
N ALA A 111 -17.26 -14.83 2.34
CA ALA A 111 -16.39 -13.97 3.15
C ALA A 111 -15.35 -13.15 2.36
N TRP A 112 -15.25 -13.30 1.03
CA TRP A 112 -14.27 -12.58 0.20
C TRP A 112 -14.71 -11.17 -0.19
N ALA A 113 -16.01 -10.85 -0.12
CA ALA A 113 -16.56 -9.54 -0.50
C ALA A 113 -16.20 -8.38 0.45
N SER A 114 -15.67 -8.66 1.64
CA SER A 114 -15.26 -7.64 2.62
C SER A 114 -13.77 -7.69 2.97
N ALA A 115 -12.99 -8.50 2.23
CA ALA A 115 -11.59 -8.80 2.56
C ALA A 115 -10.57 -8.53 1.43
N VAL A 116 -11.01 -8.34 0.18
CA VAL A 116 -10.16 -7.98 -0.98
C VAL A 116 -10.97 -7.24 -2.03
#